data_AF-A0A9P7CPX5-F1
#
_entry.id   AF-A0A9P7CPX5-F1
#
_cell.length_a   1.000
_cell.length_b   1.000
_cell.length_c   1.000
_cell.angle_alpha   90.00
_cell.angle_beta   90.00
_cell.angle_gamma   90.00
#
_symmetry.space_group_name_H-M   'P 1'
#
loop_
_entity.id
_entity.type
_entity.pdbx_description
1 polymer ?
#
loop_
_entity_poly.entity_id
_entity_poly.type
_entity_poly.pdbx_seq_one_letter_code
_entity_poly.pdbx_strand_id
1 'polypeptide(L)'
;MPKKHQRKLTGDVNWERILADAKTQQTFLVNSSKVLRSSGIYVSRELIESMNSEGDNVEDTSNDDRETTTDLISDFDSTPPLERQESFESDHYHPGRKYLHIYEDEPTWPDIADGNEWIIEDINISNELKQFKKASSQINTNQGNMNDMRILALHLIFPFMLSANSSITKYMGSQTRKLVEKDIESLYEAPPTTTTNLLLWCEKLRTMKLDWFRMKNECRNIMNKAHETGDDHEVLASYILFDIVPQLTKYVDDDEKGEDTFIKNYLECFLTNIFSIEESMYQSWANVVLNNKNDDQVKPDWIAYVKPWFKKFNIIACEVKPPSKVGRGDISDYVKLGIEMKDMLNGIMDARVASASVLGILVEGKMVQLGDFDLIQKQSQLGYFPALFTGLMQVRSIAMKTISKVETIEVASASGKRKPQVRHDITRSSPKLKKLRKTTSE
;
A
#
# COMPACT_ATOMS: atom_id res chain seq x y z
N MET A 1 5.32 40.08 53.45
CA MET A 1 5.72 40.11 52.03
C MET A 1 7.08 39.44 51.87
N PRO A 2 7.18 38.41 51.02
CA PRO A 2 8.30 38.36 50.08
C PRO A 2 7.84 38.00 48.65
N LYS A 3 8.40 38.69 47.66
CA LYS A 3 8.13 38.51 46.23
C LYS A 3 8.73 37.19 45.72
N LYS A 4 7.88 36.24 45.28
CA LYS A 4 8.33 35.06 44.53
C LYS A 4 8.48 35.42 43.05
N HIS A 5 9.70 35.27 42.53
CA HIS A 5 9.99 35.33 41.10
C HIS A 5 9.31 34.17 40.37
N GLN A 6 8.44 34.48 39.42
CA GLN A 6 8.02 33.55 38.38
C GLN A 6 9.12 33.47 37.32
N ARG A 7 9.79 32.31 37.21
CA ARG A 7 10.57 31.96 36.02
C ARG A 7 9.57 31.61 34.92
N LYS A 8 9.51 32.45 33.87
CA LYS A 8 8.94 32.08 32.57
C LYS A 8 9.83 30.99 31.97
N LEU A 9 9.30 29.78 31.83
CA LEU A 9 9.85 28.77 30.94
C LEU A 9 9.19 28.98 29.57
N THR A 10 9.80 29.79 28.73
CA THR A 10 9.57 29.77 27.27
C THR A 10 10.50 28.71 26.71
N GLY A 11 10.04 27.47 26.66
CA GLY A 11 10.69 26.44 25.87
C GLY A 11 10.17 26.57 24.45
N ASP A 12 10.97 27.15 23.55
CA ASP A 12 10.70 27.09 22.11
C ASP A 12 10.71 25.63 21.69
N VAL A 13 9.54 25.10 21.36
CA VAL A 13 9.38 23.77 20.77
C VAL A 13 9.91 23.87 19.34
N ASN A 14 11.03 23.19 19.08
CA ASN A 14 11.58 23.08 17.73
C ASN A 14 10.70 22.15 16.89
N TRP A 15 9.70 22.72 16.22
CA TRP A 15 8.74 22.02 15.37
C TRP A 15 9.40 21.30 14.19
N GLU A 16 10.54 21.80 13.68
CA GLU A 16 11.27 21.13 12.60
C GLU A 16 11.82 19.77 13.05
N ARG A 17 12.20 19.62 14.33
CA ARG A 17 12.67 18.34 14.86
C ARG A 17 11.55 17.32 15.09
N ILE A 18 10.35 17.77 15.48
CA ILE A 18 9.17 16.90 15.64
C ILE A 18 8.64 16.44 14.28
N LEU A 19 8.66 17.33 13.27
CA LEU A 19 8.31 16.99 11.89
C LEU A 19 9.38 16.11 11.22
N ALA A 20 10.67 16.28 11.55
CA ALA A 20 11.76 15.45 11.04
C ALA A 20 11.79 14.02 11.60
N ASP A 21 11.28 13.81 12.83
CA ASP A 21 11.15 12.47 13.44
C ASP A 21 9.92 11.70 12.89
N ALA A 22 8.97 12.39 12.23
CA ALA A 22 7.83 11.78 11.55
C ALA A 22 8.16 11.40 10.08
N LYS A 23 9.25 10.64 9.86
CA LYS A 23 9.54 10.09 8.53
C LYS A 23 8.45 9.10 8.11
N THR A 24 7.56 9.55 7.23
CA THR A 24 6.54 8.74 6.57
C THR A 24 7.19 7.57 5.80
N GLN A 25 6.98 6.34 6.24
CA GLN A 25 7.52 5.11 5.63
C GLN A 25 6.57 4.50 4.56
N GLN A 26 6.67 4.89 3.29
CA GLN A 26 5.79 4.41 2.21
C GLN A 26 6.12 2.98 1.73
N THR A 27 5.10 2.26 1.24
CA THR A 27 5.15 0.84 0.83
C THR A 27 4.34 0.60 -0.44
N PHE A 28 4.88 -0.16 -1.41
CA PHE A 28 4.16 -0.58 -2.62
C PHE A 28 4.19 -2.10 -2.84
N LEU A 29 3.11 -2.64 -3.41
CA LEU A 29 3.02 -4.02 -3.87
C LEU A 29 2.90 -4.04 -5.39
N VAL A 30 3.87 -4.65 -6.08
CA VAL A 30 3.82 -4.85 -7.54
C VAL A 30 3.34 -6.28 -7.83
N ASN A 31 2.27 -6.42 -8.62
CA ASN A 31 1.74 -7.70 -9.09
C ASN A 31 2.27 -8.02 -10.51
N SER A 32 2.81 -9.21 -10.74
CA SER A 32 3.47 -9.57 -12.01
C SER A 32 2.54 -9.84 -13.20
N SER A 33 1.22 -9.98 -13.03
CA SER A 33 0.31 -10.30 -14.15
C SER A 33 0.21 -9.21 -15.23
N LYS A 34 0.86 -8.06 -15.02
CA LYS A 34 1.19 -7.04 -16.02
C LYS A 34 2.52 -6.34 -15.67
N VAL A 35 3.65 -7.05 -15.83
CA VAL A 35 4.89 -6.34 -16.18
C VAL A 35 4.76 -5.70 -17.58
N LEU A 36 3.80 -6.21 -18.38
CA LEU A 36 3.27 -5.60 -19.60
C LEU A 36 2.47 -4.32 -19.36
N ARG A 37 3.19 -3.19 -19.45
CA ARG A 37 2.78 -1.78 -19.48
C ARG A 37 2.16 -1.24 -18.19
N SER A 38 2.86 -0.24 -17.65
CA SER A 38 2.43 0.67 -16.59
C SER A 38 1.92 -0.06 -15.36
N SER A 39 2.80 -0.25 -14.37
CA SER A 39 2.32 -0.50 -13.01
C SER A 39 1.45 0.68 -12.55
N GLY A 40 0.88 0.66 -11.36
CA GLY A 40 0.33 1.90 -10.77
C GLY A 40 1.40 2.54 -9.90
N ILE A 41 2.47 3.23 -10.37
CA ILE A 41 2.91 3.80 -11.68
C ILE A 41 1.89 4.68 -12.43
N TYR A 42 2.17 5.99 -12.45
CA TYR A 42 1.85 6.81 -13.61
C TYR A 42 3.14 7.51 -14.03
N VAL A 43 3.66 7.13 -15.19
CA VAL A 43 4.59 7.96 -15.98
C VAL A 43 3.75 8.59 -17.09
N SER A 44 4.00 9.88 -17.31
CA SER A 44 3.16 10.81 -18.07
C SER A 44 3.13 10.54 -19.58
N ARG A 45 2.20 11.26 -20.22
CA ARG A 45 1.66 11.09 -21.56
C ARG A 45 2.13 12.24 -22.46
N GLU A 46 3.37 12.21 -22.96
CA GLU A 46 3.84 13.19 -23.96
C GLU A 46 4.62 12.50 -25.08
N LEU A 47 3.91 11.95 -26.07
CA LEU A 47 4.32 11.90 -27.50
C LEU A 47 3.26 11.24 -28.43
N ILE A 48 1.96 11.49 -28.25
CA ILE A 48 0.92 10.98 -29.21
C ILE A 48 0.01 12.10 -29.74
N GLU A 49 0.22 13.36 -29.34
CA GLU A 49 -0.56 14.50 -29.85
C GLU A 49 0.16 15.30 -30.97
N SER A 50 1.32 14.85 -31.46
CA SER A 50 2.02 15.49 -32.60
C SER A 50 1.95 14.72 -33.93
N MET A 51 1.16 13.64 -34.03
CA MET A 51 1.09 12.82 -35.26
C MET A 51 -0.31 12.70 -35.87
N ASN A 52 -1.25 13.59 -35.52
CA ASN A 52 -2.58 13.66 -36.14
C ASN A 52 -2.92 15.07 -36.67
N SER A 53 -2.01 15.69 -37.40
CA SER A 53 -2.38 16.67 -38.42
C SER A 53 -1.61 16.37 -39.71
N GLU A 54 -2.35 15.83 -40.69
CA GLU A 54 -2.19 16.03 -42.14
C GLU A 54 -0.82 15.67 -42.76
N GLY A 55 -0.70 14.74 -43.70
CA GLY A 55 -1.51 14.64 -44.92
C GLY A 55 -0.66 15.15 -46.10
N ASP A 56 -0.22 14.19 -46.94
CA ASP A 56 0.20 14.31 -48.34
C ASP A 56 1.36 15.26 -48.73
N ASN A 57 2.47 14.67 -49.18
CA ASN A 57 2.77 14.63 -50.62
C ASN A 57 3.98 13.76 -50.98
N VAL A 58 3.82 13.11 -52.13
CA VAL A 58 4.77 12.29 -52.89
C VAL A 58 5.88 13.17 -53.48
N GLU A 59 7.13 12.71 -53.47
CA GLU A 59 7.93 12.55 -54.70
C GLU A 59 9.29 11.87 -54.47
N ASP A 60 9.63 11.07 -55.48
CA ASP A 60 10.87 10.35 -55.75
C ASP A 60 12.15 11.18 -55.58
N THR A 61 13.25 10.53 -55.21
CA THR A 61 14.40 10.37 -56.11
C THR A 61 15.52 9.50 -55.51
N SER A 62 16.01 8.64 -56.39
CA SER A 62 17.22 7.82 -56.38
C SER A 62 18.51 8.55 -55.98
N ASN A 63 19.45 7.88 -55.29
CA ASN A 63 20.72 7.38 -55.88
C ASN A 63 21.78 6.96 -54.82
N ASP A 64 22.47 5.88 -55.19
CA ASP A 64 23.92 5.60 -55.10
C ASP A 64 24.71 5.51 -53.78
N ASP A 65 25.36 4.34 -53.71
CA ASP A 65 26.80 4.10 -53.49
C ASP A 65 27.45 4.21 -52.09
N ARG A 66 27.93 3.02 -51.68
CA ARG A 66 29.34 2.63 -51.47
C ARG A 66 29.89 2.39 -50.06
N GLU A 67 30.62 1.28 -50.05
CA GLU A 67 31.91 0.98 -49.38
C GLU A 67 31.92 0.54 -47.90
N THR A 68 31.97 -0.79 -47.76
CA THR A 68 33.02 -1.58 -47.06
C THR A 68 33.98 -0.86 -46.12
N THR A 69 34.12 -1.38 -44.89
CA THR A 69 35.42 -1.81 -44.36
C THR A 69 35.26 -2.80 -43.21
N THR A 70 36.26 -3.67 -43.13
CA THR A 70 36.41 -4.92 -42.36
C THR A 70 36.87 -4.73 -40.92
N ASP A 71 36.46 -5.70 -40.09
CA ASP A 71 37.18 -6.40 -39.02
C ASP A 71 38.02 -5.62 -37.99
N LEU A 72 37.83 -5.93 -36.70
CA LEU A 72 38.82 -6.62 -35.84
C LEU A 72 38.30 -6.75 -34.37
N ILE A 73 38.01 -8.00 -33.99
CA ILE A 73 38.44 -8.72 -32.75
C ILE A 73 38.23 -8.04 -31.39
N SER A 74 37.40 -8.65 -30.52
CA SER A 74 37.91 -9.40 -29.35
C SER A 74 36.79 -10.08 -28.56
N ASP A 75 37.10 -11.31 -28.14
CA ASP A 75 36.28 -12.26 -27.43
C ASP A 75 35.68 -11.69 -26.14
N PHE A 76 34.35 -11.64 -26.07
CA PHE A 76 33.64 -11.61 -24.79
C PHE A 76 33.14 -13.02 -24.48
N ASP A 77 33.93 -13.71 -23.68
CA ASP A 77 33.63 -14.98 -23.04
C ASP A 77 32.23 -14.90 -22.41
N SER A 78 31.30 -15.63 -23.03
CA SER A 78 29.89 -15.71 -22.67
C SER A 78 29.70 -16.84 -21.66
N THR A 79 30.29 -16.66 -20.49
CA THR A 79 29.99 -17.47 -19.32
C THR A 79 29.07 -16.68 -18.38
N PRO A 80 27.83 -17.15 -18.11
CA PRO A 80 26.94 -16.50 -17.15
C PRO A 80 27.62 -16.50 -15.77
N PRO A 81 27.56 -15.40 -15.00
CA PRO A 81 28.10 -15.41 -13.65
C PRO A 81 27.45 -16.53 -12.84
N LEU A 82 28.29 -17.42 -12.32
CA LEU A 82 27.91 -18.45 -11.36
C LEU A 82 26.98 -17.89 -10.29
N GLU A 83 25.93 -18.66 -9.99
CA GLU A 83 25.01 -18.50 -8.87
C GLU A 83 25.72 -17.90 -7.65
N ARG A 84 25.43 -16.63 -7.33
CA ARG A 84 25.76 -16.08 -6.02
C ARG A 84 24.86 -16.80 -5.01
N GLN A 85 25.35 -17.93 -4.51
CA GLN A 85 24.94 -18.50 -3.23
C GLN A 85 25.43 -17.59 -2.11
N GLU A 86 24.93 -16.35 -2.05
CA GLU A 86 24.85 -15.68 -0.76
C GLU A 86 23.84 -16.49 0.04
N SER A 87 24.27 -16.97 1.21
CA SER A 87 23.53 -17.84 2.11
C SER A 87 22.06 -17.39 2.21
N PHE A 88 21.17 -18.11 1.51
CA PHE A 88 19.72 -17.95 1.60
C PHE A 88 19.18 -18.59 2.88
N GLU A 89 19.92 -18.48 3.98
CA GLU A 89 19.41 -18.81 5.31
C GLU A 89 18.19 -17.92 5.52
N SER A 90 17.02 -18.55 5.52
CA SER A 90 15.76 -17.86 5.65
C SER A 90 15.74 -17.09 6.95
N ASP A 91 15.51 -15.78 6.86
CA ASP A 91 15.00 -14.95 7.95
C ASP A 91 13.74 -15.61 8.53
N HIS A 92 13.89 -16.59 9.42
CA HIS A 92 12.80 -17.38 9.97
C HIS A 92 12.05 -16.51 10.97
N TYR A 93 10.96 -15.90 10.54
CA TYR A 93 10.11 -15.17 11.49
C TYR A 93 8.68 -15.67 11.43
N HIS A 94 8.42 -16.77 12.14
CA HIS A 94 7.11 -17.14 12.71
C HIS A 94 7.37 -18.16 13.85
N PRO A 95 7.96 -17.73 14.98
CA PRO A 95 8.44 -18.63 16.04
C PRO A 95 7.33 -19.49 16.69
N GLY A 96 6.06 -19.12 16.50
CA GLY A 96 4.89 -19.86 17.00
C GLY A 96 4.37 -20.98 16.08
N ARG A 97 4.93 -21.17 14.88
CA ARG A 97 4.40 -22.17 13.92
C ARG A 97 4.67 -23.60 14.39
N LYS A 98 3.59 -24.34 14.66
CA LYS A 98 3.62 -25.77 15.03
C LYS A 98 3.71 -26.71 13.81
N TYR A 99 3.44 -26.21 12.61
CA TYR A 99 3.37 -26.98 11.37
C TYR A 99 4.47 -26.55 10.40
N LEU A 100 4.81 -27.47 9.50
CA LEU A 100 5.51 -27.17 8.26
C LEU A 100 4.49 -26.66 7.24
N HIS A 101 4.71 -25.45 6.74
CA HIS A 101 3.85 -24.80 5.76
C HIS A 101 4.50 -24.86 4.38
N ILE A 102 3.76 -25.44 3.41
CA ILE A 102 4.15 -25.53 2.00
C ILE A 102 3.03 -24.91 1.17
N TYR A 103 3.38 -24.24 0.08
CA TYR A 103 2.43 -23.66 -0.87
C TYR A 103 2.38 -24.51 -2.14
N GLU A 104 1.21 -24.99 -2.51
CA GLU A 104 0.97 -25.75 -3.75
C GLU A 104 0.32 -24.85 -4.82
N ASP A 105 0.24 -25.30 -6.07
CA ASP A 105 -0.43 -24.59 -7.17
C ASP A 105 0.15 -23.19 -7.48
N GLU A 106 1.47 -23.04 -7.37
CA GLU A 106 2.14 -21.78 -7.66
C GLU A 106 1.88 -21.30 -9.10
N PRO A 107 1.50 -20.03 -9.32
CA PRO A 107 1.31 -19.49 -10.65
C PRO A 107 2.64 -19.49 -11.41
N THR A 108 2.54 -19.78 -12.70
CA THR A 108 3.66 -19.61 -13.62
C THR A 108 4.03 -18.14 -13.74
N TRP A 109 5.31 -17.87 -13.98
CA TRP A 109 5.72 -16.54 -14.36
C TRP A 109 5.04 -16.20 -15.70
N PRO A 110 4.35 -15.05 -15.82
CA PRO A 110 3.64 -14.73 -17.06
C PRO A 110 4.61 -14.52 -18.20
N ASP A 111 4.22 -14.92 -19.41
CA ASP A 111 4.97 -14.60 -20.62
C ASP A 111 4.94 -13.09 -20.84
N ILE A 112 6.09 -12.45 -20.69
CA ILE A 112 6.25 -11.01 -20.92
C ILE A 112 6.60 -10.84 -22.40
N ALA A 113 5.75 -10.16 -23.17
CA ALA A 113 6.05 -9.87 -24.57
C ALA A 113 7.26 -8.92 -24.66
N ASP A 114 8.11 -9.15 -25.66
CA ASP A 114 9.33 -8.37 -25.90
C ASP A 114 9.09 -6.87 -25.80
N GLY A 115 10.00 -6.17 -25.10
CA GLY A 115 9.93 -4.72 -24.88
C GLY A 115 9.01 -4.27 -23.74
N ASN A 116 8.44 -5.18 -22.95
CA ASN A 116 7.67 -4.82 -21.76
C ASN A 116 8.24 -5.38 -20.47
N GLU A 117 9.53 -5.68 -20.45
CA GLU A 117 10.25 -5.96 -19.22
C GLU A 117 10.56 -4.65 -18.52
N TRP A 118 10.50 -4.64 -17.18
CA TRP A 118 11.03 -3.54 -16.39
C TRP A 118 12.56 -3.58 -16.45
N ILE A 119 13.12 -2.66 -17.22
CA ILE A 119 14.55 -2.47 -17.41
C ILE A 119 14.91 -1.07 -16.90
N ILE A 120 15.90 -0.97 -16.03
CA ILE A 120 16.46 0.31 -15.57
C ILE A 120 17.90 0.36 -16.02
N GLU A 121 18.23 1.34 -16.85
CA GLU A 121 19.50 1.40 -17.58
C GLU A 121 19.66 0.10 -18.40
N ASP A 122 20.55 -0.80 -17.99
CA ASP A 122 20.77 -2.10 -18.65
C ASP A 122 20.42 -3.30 -17.75
N ILE A 123 19.76 -3.07 -16.61
CA ILE A 123 19.42 -4.11 -15.65
C ILE A 123 17.95 -4.50 -15.80
N ASN A 124 17.71 -5.75 -16.15
CA ASN A 124 16.37 -6.33 -16.22
C ASN A 124 15.86 -6.72 -14.83
N ILE A 125 15.11 -5.81 -14.19
CA ILE A 125 14.52 -5.99 -12.86
C ILE A 125 13.49 -7.13 -12.88
N SER A 126 12.79 -7.33 -13.99
CA SER A 126 11.84 -8.45 -14.14
C SER A 126 12.52 -9.80 -13.96
N ASN A 127 13.73 -9.95 -14.50
CA ASN A 127 14.53 -11.16 -14.36
C ASN A 127 15.03 -11.37 -12.92
N GLU A 128 15.45 -10.30 -12.22
CA GLU A 128 15.81 -10.36 -10.80
C GLU A 128 14.65 -10.87 -9.94
N LEU A 129 13.43 -10.33 -10.15
CA LEU A 129 12.23 -10.77 -9.44
C LEU A 129 11.84 -12.22 -9.80
N LYS A 130 12.00 -12.63 -11.07
CA LYS A 130 11.79 -14.00 -11.54
C LYS A 130 12.74 -14.98 -10.86
N GLN A 131 14.02 -14.62 -10.74
CA GLN A 131 15.02 -15.42 -10.02
C GLN A 131 14.68 -15.52 -8.53
N PHE A 132 14.27 -14.42 -7.90
CA PHE A 132 13.84 -14.44 -6.49
C PHE A 132 12.63 -15.36 -6.26
N LYS A 133 11.63 -15.34 -7.16
CA LYS A 133 10.50 -16.30 -7.10
C LYS A 133 11.00 -17.73 -7.21
N LYS A 134 11.86 -18.03 -8.20
CA LYS A 134 12.40 -19.38 -8.41
C LYS A 134 13.13 -19.90 -7.16
N ALA A 135 13.96 -19.07 -6.53
CA ALA A 135 14.62 -19.40 -5.28
C ALA A 135 13.62 -19.64 -4.14
N SER A 136 12.55 -18.84 -4.08
CA SER A 136 11.47 -19.02 -3.09
C SER A 136 10.71 -20.34 -3.31
N SER A 137 10.41 -20.73 -4.55
CA SER A 137 9.80 -22.03 -4.88
C SER A 137 10.67 -23.22 -4.47
N GLN A 138 12.00 -23.10 -4.63
CA GLN A 138 12.95 -24.12 -4.19
C GLN A 138 12.94 -24.28 -2.66
N ILE A 139 12.95 -23.17 -1.91
CA ILE A 139 12.86 -23.19 -0.45
C ILE A 139 11.51 -23.77 0.00
N ASN A 140 10.42 -23.38 -0.65
CA ASN A 140 9.08 -23.91 -0.40
C ASN A 140 9.03 -25.44 -0.50
N THR A 141 9.70 -26.00 -1.52
CA THR A 141 9.76 -27.45 -1.76
C THR A 141 10.69 -28.17 -0.77
N ASN A 142 11.87 -27.60 -0.47
CA ASN A 142 12.93 -28.28 0.26
C ASN A 142 12.85 -28.11 1.78
N GLN A 143 12.41 -26.94 2.25
CA GLN A 143 12.44 -26.55 3.67
C GLN A 143 11.07 -26.15 4.22
N GLY A 144 10.17 -25.64 3.36
CA GLY A 144 8.92 -24.99 3.74
C GLY A 144 9.14 -23.80 4.70
N ASN A 145 8.08 -23.34 5.37
CA ASN A 145 8.13 -22.31 6.43
C ASN A 145 8.98 -21.06 6.06
N MET A 146 8.59 -20.39 4.99
CA MET A 146 9.26 -19.17 4.52
C MET A 146 8.78 -17.91 5.26
N ASN A 147 9.56 -16.83 5.08
CA ASN A 147 9.16 -15.48 5.46
C ASN A 147 8.09 -14.90 4.53
N ASP A 148 7.44 -13.86 5.01
CA ASP A 148 6.30 -13.21 4.34
C ASP A 148 6.62 -12.71 2.93
N MET A 149 7.83 -12.17 2.71
CA MET A 149 8.23 -11.66 1.41
C MET A 149 8.39 -12.77 0.35
N ARG A 150 8.91 -13.94 0.77
CA ARG A 150 8.98 -15.12 -0.09
C ARG A 150 7.61 -15.71 -0.37
N ILE A 151 6.72 -15.73 0.63
CA ILE A 151 5.33 -16.13 0.45
C ILE A 151 4.68 -15.23 -0.60
N LEU A 152 4.76 -13.90 -0.45
CA LEU A 152 4.24 -12.94 -1.42
C LEU A 152 4.82 -13.14 -2.83
N ALA A 153 6.11 -13.43 -2.95
CA ALA A 153 6.73 -13.73 -4.25
C ALA A 153 6.16 -14.99 -4.93
N LEU A 154 5.76 -16.02 -4.17
CA LEU A 154 5.03 -17.17 -4.74
C LEU A 154 3.67 -16.74 -5.29
N HIS A 155 3.03 -15.75 -4.68
CA HIS A 155 1.83 -15.10 -5.19
C HIS A 155 2.13 -14.05 -6.26
N LEU A 156 3.37 -13.92 -6.76
CA LEU A 156 3.80 -12.92 -7.73
C LEU A 156 3.59 -11.47 -7.26
N ILE A 157 3.74 -11.25 -5.96
CA ILE A 157 3.66 -9.96 -5.30
C ILE A 157 5.07 -9.61 -4.78
N PHE A 158 5.57 -8.45 -5.16
CA PHE A 158 6.91 -7.99 -4.79
C PHE A 158 6.82 -6.67 -4.01
N PRO A 159 7.09 -6.69 -2.68
CA PRO A 159 7.04 -5.49 -1.86
C PRO A 159 8.25 -4.60 -2.05
N PHE A 160 8.03 -3.34 -2.42
CA PHE A 160 9.04 -2.30 -2.41
C PHE A 160 8.79 -1.35 -1.23
N MET A 161 9.74 -1.29 -0.32
CA MET A 161 9.67 -0.49 0.91
C MET A 161 10.82 0.51 0.96
N LEU A 162 10.63 1.63 1.64
CA LEU A 162 11.72 2.58 1.93
C LEU A 162 12.79 1.98 2.86
N SER A 163 12.40 1.13 3.80
CA SER A 163 13.36 0.37 4.61
C SER A 163 13.91 -0.78 3.77
N ALA A 164 15.21 -0.73 3.46
CA ALA A 164 15.87 -1.78 2.71
C ALA A 164 15.61 -3.18 3.32
N ASN A 165 15.67 -3.32 4.65
CA ASN A 165 15.49 -4.62 5.33
C ASN A 165 14.10 -5.25 5.16
N SER A 166 13.09 -4.41 4.91
CA SER A 166 11.71 -4.82 4.69
C SER A 166 11.33 -4.85 3.21
N SER A 167 12.23 -4.41 2.31
CA SER A 167 12.03 -4.33 0.87
C SER A 167 12.59 -5.54 0.13
N ILE A 168 11.99 -5.89 -1.00
CA ILE A 168 12.54 -6.90 -1.92
C ILE A 168 13.93 -6.54 -2.43
N THR A 169 14.24 -5.24 -2.48
CA THR A 169 15.54 -4.72 -2.91
C THR A 169 16.69 -5.17 -1.99
N LYS A 170 16.42 -5.72 -0.79
CA LYS A 170 17.46 -6.32 0.05
C LYS A 170 18.19 -7.50 -0.60
N TYR A 171 17.49 -8.23 -1.47
CA TYR A 171 18.06 -9.37 -2.20
C TYR A 171 18.71 -8.97 -3.52
N MET A 172 18.69 -7.68 -3.86
CA MET A 172 19.37 -7.12 -5.03
C MET A 172 20.73 -6.56 -4.62
N GLY A 173 21.67 -6.54 -5.58
CA GLY A 173 22.96 -5.89 -5.40
C GLY A 173 22.81 -4.40 -5.07
N SER A 174 23.75 -3.84 -4.29
CA SER A 174 23.63 -2.46 -3.79
C SER A 174 23.45 -1.39 -4.87
N GLN A 175 24.01 -1.59 -6.06
CA GLN A 175 23.85 -0.65 -7.17
C GLN A 175 22.43 -0.74 -7.77
N THR A 176 21.98 -1.96 -8.10
CA THR A 176 20.61 -2.24 -8.57
C THR A 176 19.57 -1.71 -7.60
N ARG A 177 19.79 -1.90 -6.28
CA ARG A 177 18.92 -1.36 -5.23
C ARG A 177 18.74 0.15 -5.35
N LYS A 178 19.83 0.92 -5.46
CA LYS A 178 19.77 2.39 -5.58
C LYS A 178 19.03 2.83 -6.85
N LEU A 179 19.25 2.12 -7.96
CA LEU A 179 18.58 2.40 -9.22
C LEU A 179 17.07 2.16 -9.12
N VAL A 180 16.67 1.02 -8.55
CA VAL A 180 15.27 0.70 -8.29
C VAL A 180 14.64 1.70 -7.32
N GLU A 181 15.31 2.02 -6.21
CA GLU A 181 14.82 3.00 -5.22
C GLU A 181 14.56 4.37 -5.85
N LYS A 182 15.44 4.82 -6.75
CA LYS A 182 15.28 6.07 -7.49
C LYS A 182 14.13 6.00 -8.51
N ASP A 183 14.01 4.89 -9.23
CA ASP A 183 12.97 4.71 -10.25
C ASP A 183 11.56 4.72 -9.63
N ILE A 184 11.41 4.00 -8.51
CA ILE A 184 10.14 3.96 -7.77
C ILE A 184 9.89 5.23 -6.94
N GLU A 185 10.86 6.13 -6.80
CA GLU A 185 10.70 7.36 -6.01
C GLU A 185 9.57 8.24 -6.55
N SER A 186 9.45 8.27 -7.89
CA SER A 186 8.38 8.97 -8.61
C SER A 186 6.97 8.47 -8.28
N LEU A 187 6.84 7.29 -7.65
CA LEU A 187 5.57 6.67 -7.29
C LEU A 187 5.04 7.18 -5.96
N TYR A 188 5.91 7.75 -5.13
CA TYR A 188 5.52 8.30 -3.84
C TYR A 188 4.76 9.61 -4.05
N GLU A 189 3.49 9.62 -3.65
CA GLU A 189 2.75 10.88 -3.49
C GLU A 189 3.18 11.51 -2.16
N ALA A 190 3.36 12.83 -2.14
CA ALA A 190 3.61 13.50 -0.87
C ALA A 190 2.30 13.55 -0.06
N PRO A 191 2.34 13.32 1.27
CA PRO A 191 1.18 13.58 2.10
C PRO A 191 0.82 15.08 2.06
N PRO A 192 -0.46 15.44 2.19
CA PRO A 192 -0.85 16.85 2.29
C PRO A 192 -0.18 17.51 3.50
N THR A 193 0.16 18.79 3.35
CA THR A 193 0.78 19.56 4.42
C THR A 193 -0.18 19.69 5.61
N THR A 194 0.33 19.41 6.80
CA THR A 194 -0.42 19.64 8.05
C THR A 194 -0.59 21.13 8.30
N THR A 195 -1.79 21.56 8.71
CA THR A 195 -2.04 22.96 9.06
C THR A 195 -1.53 23.30 10.45
N THR A 196 -1.11 24.55 10.65
CA THR A 196 -0.66 25.06 11.96
C THR A 196 -1.76 24.95 13.02
N ASN A 197 -3.02 25.19 12.65
CA ASN A 197 -4.14 25.06 13.57
C ASN A 197 -4.27 23.64 14.10
N LEU A 198 -4.15 22.63 13.21
CA LEU A 198 -4.25 21.24 13.62
C LEU A 198 -3.17 20.86 14.64
N LEU A 199 -1.93 21.30 14.43
CA LEU A 199 -0.83 21.11 15.38
C LEU A 199 -1.17 21.73 16.74
N LEU A 200 -1.64 22.98 16.75
CA LEU A 200 -2.00 23.71 17.97
C LEU A 200 -3.18 23.07 18.71
N TRP A 201 -4.19 22.60 17.99
CA TRP A 201 -5.35 21.92 18.58
C TRP A 201 -4.96 20.60 19.21
N CYS A 202 -4.15 19.79 18.51
CA CYS A 202 -3.66 18.51 19.04
C CYS A 202 -2.83 18.73 20.31
N GLU A 203 -1.94 19.72 20.32
CA GLU A 203 -1.12 20.04 21.50
C GLU A 203 -1.96 20.55 22.68
N LYS A 204 -2.94 21.42 22.41
CA LYS A 204 -3.90 21.90 23.40
C LYS A 204 -4.66 20.73 24.04
N LEU A 205 -5.23 19.85 23.22
CA LEU A 205 -6.00 18.70 23.69
C LEU A 205 -5.12 17.69 24.42
N ARG A 206 -3.88 17.44 23.97
CA ARG A 206 -2.92 16.52 24.60
C ARG A 206 -2.61 16.87 26.05
N THR A 207 -2.51 18.16 26.36
CA THR A 207 -2.07 18.67 27.66
C THR A 207 -3.22 18.90 28.66
N MET A 208 -4.46 18.95 28.19
CA MET A 208 -5.64 19.13 29.02
C MET A 208 -5.87 17.96 29.98
N LYS A 209 -6.40 18.24 31.17
CA LYS A 209 -6.86 17.23 32.14
C LYS A 209 -8.32 17.50 32.45
N LEU A 210 -9.19 17.00 31.58
CA LEU A 210 -10.63 17.21 31.62
C LEU A 210 -11.36 15.86 31.63
N ASP A 211 -12.53 15.83 32.23
CA ASP A 211 -13.45 14.70 32.07
C ASP A 211 -14.01 14.63 30.65
N TRP A 212 -14.69 13.52 30.33
CA TRP A 212 -15.25 13.24 29.02
C TRP A 212 -16.14 14.37 28.49
N PHE A 213 -17.01 14.93 29.33
CA PHE A 213 -17.99 15.93 28.90
C PHE A 213 -17.30 17.27 28.58
N ARG A 214 -16.40 17.71 29.47
CA ARG A 214 -15.62 18.94 29.25
C ARG A 214 -14.68 18.81 28.05
N MET A 215 -14.07 17.65 27.86
CA MET A 215 -13.25 17.37 26.68
C MET A 215 -14.07 17.44 25.39
N LYS A 216 -15.26 16.85 25.37
CA LYS A 216 -16.16 16.92 24.22
C LYS A 216 -16.58 18.36 23.88
N ASN A 217 -16.79 19.20 24.90
CA ASN A 217 -17.07 20.62 24.69
C ASN A 217 -15.88 21.38 24.10
N GLU A 218 -14.65 21.08 24.53
CA GLU A 218 -13.44 21.66 23.92
C GLU A 218 -13.25 21.25 22.46
N CYS A 219 -13.51 19.98 22.12
CA CYS A 219 -13.49 19.55 20.72
C CYS A 219 -14.58 20.25 19.89
N ARG A 220 -15.77 20.48 20.46
CA ARG A 220 -16.82 21.27 19.79
C ARG A 220 -16.37 22.69 19.48
N ASN A 221 -15.67 23.34 20.42
CA ASN A 221 -15.11 24.67 20.21
C ASN A 221 -14.06 24.68 19.09
N ILE A 222 -13.23 23.64 19.00
CA ILE A 222 -12.28 23.46 17.90
C ILE A 222 -13.02 23.28 16.57
N MET A 223 -14.06 22.46 16.54
CA MET A 223 -14.89 22.24 15.35
C MET A 223 -15.53 23.53 14.84
N ASN A 224 -16.07 24.38 15.73
CA ASN A 224 -16.59 25.68 15.34
C ASN A 224 -15.51 26.57 14.71
N LYS A 225 -14.30 26.60 15.29
CA LYS A 225 -13.16 27.34 14.73
C LYS A 225 -12.71 26.80 13.38
N ALA A 226 -12.73 25.48 13.19
CA ALA A 226 -12.40 24.87 11.91
C ALA A 226 -13.37 25.33 10.81
N HIS A 227 -14.67 25.41 11.10
CA HIS A 227 -15.66 25.95 10.16
C HIS A 227 -15.41 27.42 9.81
N GLU A 228 -14.93 28.23 10.76
CA GLU A 228 -14.57 29.63 10.53
C GLU A 228 -13.39 29.79 9.56
N THR A 229 -12.54 28.77 9.40
CA THR A 229 -11.39 28.81 8.48
C THR A 229 -11.77 28.59 7.02
N GLY A 230 -12.87 27.87 6.75
CA GLY A 230 -13.25 27.44 5.41
C GLY A 230 -12.35 26.36 4.80
N ASP A 231 -11.41 25.77 5.56
CA ASP A 231 -10.57 24.66 5.11
C ASP A 231 -11.24 23.31 5.41
N ASP A 232 -11.62 22.58 4.36
CA ASP A 232 -12.29 21.28 4.45
C ASP A 232 -11.44 20.23 5.21
N HIS A 233 -10.11 20.30 5.13
CA HIS A 233 -9.23 19.40 5.86
C HIS A 233 -9.25 19.69 7.36
N GLU A 234 -9.30 20.97 7.75
CA GLU A 234 -9.42 21.35 9.16
C GLU A 234 -10.78 20.96 9.72
N VAL A 235 -11.86 21.18 8.95
CA VAL A 235 -13.21 20.76 9.30
C VAL A 235 -13.26 19.25 9.51
N LEU A 236 -12.74 18.47 8.56
CA LEU A 236 -12.68 17.02 8.64
C LEU A 236 -11.85 16.54 9.84
N ALA A 237 -10.65 17.08 10.03
CA ALA A 237 -9.81 16.75 11.17
C ALA A 237 -10.52 17.03 12.50
N SER A 238 -11.27 18.13 12.58
CA SER A 238 -12.03 18.51 13.77
C SER A 238 -13.17 17.53 14.11
N TYR A 239 -13.83 16.94 13.10
CA TYR A 239 -14.83 15.89 13.32
C TYR A 239 -14.20 14.63 13.93
N ILE A 240 -13.04 14.21 13.40
CA ILE A 240 -12.34 13.05 13.95
C ILE A 240 -11.89 13.34 15.40
N LEU A 241 -11.34 14.53 15.67
CA LEU A 241 -10.96 14.94 17.04
C LEU A 241 -12.17 14.98 17.98
N PHE A 242 -13.34 15.39 17.50
CA PHE A 242 -14.58 15.40 18.28
C PHE A 242 -15.04 13.99 18.67
N ASP A 243 -14.85 13.02 17.79
CA ASP A 243 -15.22 11.63 18.03
C ASP A 243 -14.22 10.91 18.95
N ILE A 244 -12.91 11.00 18.64
CA ILE A 244 -11.90 10.17 19.30
C ILE A 244 -11.46 10.73 20.66
N VAL A 245 -11.20 12.04 20.77
CA VAL A 245 -10.52 12.62 21.93
C VAL A 245 -11.28 12.43 23.24
N PRO A 246 -12.62 12.60 23.29
CA PRO A 246 -13.37 12.29 24.50
C PRO A 246 -13.21 10.81 24.91
N GLN A 247 -13.18 9.87 23.96
CA GLN A 247 -13.01 8.45 24.28
C GLN A 247 -11.64 8.15 24.91
N LEU A 248 -10.59 8.89 24.51
CA LEU A 248 -9.26 8.77 25.10
C LEU A 248 -9.17 9.19 26.56
N THR A 249 -10.19 9.86 27.10
CA THR A 249 -10.28 10.21 28.53
C THR A 249 -10.82 9.06 29.39
N LYS A 250 -11.44 8.04 28.78
CA LYS A 250 -11.97 6.88 29.49
C LYS A 250 -10.86 5.87 29.72
N TYR A 251 -10.85 5.29 30.92
CA TYR A 251 -10.11 4.06 31.14
C TYR A 251 -10.84 2.93 30.43
N VAL A 252 -10.13 2.18 29.60
CA VAL A 252 -10.66 0.98 28.96
C VAL A 252 -9.69 -0.14 29.29
N ASP A 253 -10.20 -1.20 29.91
CA ASP A 253 -9.42 -2.38 30.26
C ASP A 253 -8.79 -2.97 28.98
N ASP A 254 -7.46 -3.08 28.97
CA ASP A 254 -6.70 -3.56 27.81
C ASP A 254 -6.90 -5.07 27.59
N ASP A 255 -7.26 -5.81 28.65
CA ASP A 255 -7.39 -7.27 28.64
C ASP A 255 -8.75 -7.75 28.09
N GLU A 256 -9.78 -6.89 28.08
CA GLU A 256 -11.13 -7.20 27.57
C GLU A 256 -11.37 -6.73 26.13
N LYS A 257 -10.36 -6.14 25.45
CA LYS A 257 -10.54 -5.57 24.10
C LYS A 257 -10.60 -6.65 23.03
N GLY A 258 -11.83 -7.06 22.72
CA GLY A 258 -12.16 -7.64 21.43
C GLY A 258 -11.80 -6.70 20.28
N GLU A 259 -11.66 -7.27 19.09
CA GLU A 259 -11.29 -6.55 17.87
C GLU A 259 -12.32 -5.50 17.47
N ASP A 260 -13.61 -5.84 17.54
CA ASP A 260 -14.72 -4.90 17.31
C ASP A 260 -14.68 -3.70 18.27
N THR A 261 -14.37 -3.92 19.55
CA THR A 261 -14.22 -2.85 20.54
C THR A 261 -13.01 -1.97 20.23
N PHE A 262 -11.89 -2.55 19.81
CA PHE A 262 -10.70 -1.82 19.39
C PHE A 262 -10.99 -0.92 18.19
N ILE A 263 -11.66 -1.47 17.16
CA ILE A 263 -12.06 -0.74 15.97
C ILE A 263 -12.94 0.46 16.33
N LYS A 264 -14.02 0.24 17.06
CA LYS A 264 -14.99 1.29 17.44
C LYS A 264 -14.37 2.42 18.25
N ASN A 265 -13.41 2.09 19.12
CA ASN A 265 -12.82 3.07 20.03
C ASN A 265 -11.71 3.91 19.38
N TYR A 266 -10.97 3.36 18.40
CA TYR A 266 -9.72 3.97 17.95
C TYR A 266 -9.58 4.14 16.44
N LEU A 267 -10.33 3.40 15.62
CA LEU A 267 -10.10 3.35 14.16
C LEU A 267 -11.31 3.82 13.34
N GLU A 268 -12.53 3.43 13.74
CA GLU A 268 -13.74 3.64 12.94
C GLU A 268 -13.98 5.12 12.59
N CYS A 269 -13.69 6.03 13.52
CA CYS A 269 -13.86 7.47 13.29
C CYS A 269 -12.94 7.98 12.18
N PHE A 270 -11.72 7.46 12.03
CA PHE A 270 -10.82 7.85 10.95
C PHE A 270 -11.35 7.37 9.61
N LEU A 271 -11.66 6.08 9.51
CA LEU A 271 -12.11 5.48 8.25
C LEU A 271 -13.43 6.12 7.79
N THR A 272 -14.39 6.25 8.69
CA THR A 272 -15.70 6.83 8.38
C THR A 272 -15.57 8.29 7.97
N ASN A 273 -14.92 9.14 8.75
CA ASN A 273 -14.88 10.56 8.42
C ASN A 273 -14.06 10.84 7.14
N ILE A 274 -12.91 10.16 6.96
CA ILE A 274 -12.03 10.44 5.81
C ILE A 274 -12.62 9.93 4.50
N PHE A 275 -13.15 8.70 4.50
CA PHE A 275 -13.56 8.02 3.26
C PHE A 275 -15.06 8.16 2.94
N SER A 276 -15.90 8.69 3.84
CA SER A 276 -17.35 8.85 3.58
C SER A 276 -17.75 10.21 3.00
N ILE A 277 -16.81 11.15 2.86
CA ILE A 277 -17.11 12.46 2.25
C ILE A 277 -17.39 12.32 0.75
N GLU A 278 -16.81 11.31 0.11
CA GLU A 278 -16.90 11.11 -1.32
C GLU A 278 -18.17 10.34 -1.68
N GLU A 279 -19.08 10.97 -2.42
CA GLU A 279 -20.36 10.37 -2.82
C GLU A 279 -20.18 9.05 -3.60
N SER A 280 -19.11 8.94 -4.39
CA SER A 280 -18.79 7.75 -5.17
C SER A 280 -18.13 6.62 -4.37
N MET A 281 -17.65 6.90 -3.15
CA MET A 281 -16.92 5.94 -2.33
C MET A 281 -17.83 5.32 -1.28
N TYR A 282 -18.17 4.05 -1.48
CA TYR A 282 -18.92 3.24 -0.53
C TYR A 282 -17.96 2.49 0.40
N GLN A 283 -18.45 2.13 1.58
CA GLN A 283 -17.69 1.38 2.57
C GLN A 283 -18.50 0.21 3.13
N SER A 284 -17.82 -0.86 3.55
CA SER A 284 -18.46 -1.97 4.26
C SER A 284 -17.51 -2.67 5.20
N TRP A 285 -17.99 -3.01 6.40
CA TRP A 285 -17.31 -3.88 7.36
C TRP A 285 -17.59 -5.35 7.07
N ALA A 286 -16.66 -6.25 7.44
CA ALA A 286 -16.75 -7.69 7.18
C ALA A 286 -17.99 -8.36 7.77
N ASN A 287 -18.55 -7.83 8.86
CA ASN A 287 -19.66 -8.46 9.61
C ASN A 287 -21.03 -8.37 8.90
N VAL A 288 -21.13 -7.73 7.74
CA VAL A 288 -22.43 -7.46 7.08
C VAL A 288 -22.96 -8.64 6.25
N VAL A 289 -22.14 -9.64 5.91
CA VAL A 289 -22.57 -10.77 5.06
C VAL A 289 -22.13 -12.10 5.68
N LEU A 290 -22.98 -12.65 6.55
CA LEU A 290 -22.83 -14.00 7.16
C LEU A 290 -23.34 -15.14 6.23
N ASN A 291 -23.74 -14.85 4.98
CA ASN A 291 -24.60 -15.77 4.21
C ASN A 291 -24.02 -16.39 2.94
N ASN A 292 -22.72 -16.28 2.65
CA ASN A 292 -22.13 -17.00 1.50
C ASN A 292 -21.22 -18.13 1.96
N LYS A 293 -21.68 -19.37 1.74
CA LYS A 293 -21.08 -20.66 2.15
C LYS A 293 -19.76 -21.05 1.47
N ASN A 294 -19.03 -20.11 0.89
CA ASN A 294 -17.71 -20.37 0.30
C ASN A 294 -16.65 -19.69 1.18
N ASP A 295 -16.29 -20.37 2.27
CA ASP A 295 -15.33 -19.96 3.31
C ASP A 295 -13.86 -19.83 2.82
N ASP A 296 -13.59 -20.07 1.54
CA ASP A 296 -12.22 -20.07 1.00
C ASP A 296 -11.73 -18.68 0.56
N GLN A 297 -12.60 -17.66 0.53
CA GLN A 297 -12.19 -16.29 0.19
C GLN A 297 -11.80 -15.51 1.44
N VAL A 298 -10.53 -15.12 1.47
CA VAL A 298 -9.97 -14.16 2.40
C VAL A 298 -10.78 -12.85 2.30
N LYS A 299 -11.31 -12.39 3.43
CA LYS A 299 -12.16 -11.19 3.52
C LYS A 299 -11.48 -10.15 4.42
N PRO A 300 -11.34 -8.89 3.98
CA PRO A 300 -10.80 -7.83 4.81
C PRO A 300 -11.82 -7.40 5.86
N ASP A 301 -11.33 -6.90 7.00
CA ASP A 301 -12.16 -6.38 8.10
C ASP A 301 -12.99 -5.18 7.68
N TRP A 302 -12.41 -4.31 6.84
CA TRP A 302 -13.10 -3.18 6.21
C TRP A 302 -12.65 -2.99 4.77
N ILE A 303 -13.55 -2.48 3.94
CA ILE A 303 -13.26 -2.21 2.53
C ILE A 303 -13.94 -0.92 2.07
N ALA A 304 -13.23 -0.11 1.29
CA ALA A 304 -13.81 0.97 0.50
C ALA A 304 -13.83 0.59 -0.99
N TYR A 305 -14.93 0.92 -1.65
CA TYR A 305 -15.20 0.50 -3.02
C TYR A 305 -16.02 1.54 -3.79
N VAL A 306 -15.91 1.51 -5.12
CA VAL A 306 -16.80 2.25 -6.02
C VAL A 306 -17.75 1.28 -6.71
N LYS A 307 -18.96 1.74 -7.00
CA LYS A 307 -19.98 0.99 -7.71
C LYS A 307 -20.69 1.89 -8.74
N PRO A 308 -20.08 2.18 -9.90
CA PRO A 308 -20.65 3.10 -10.88
C PRO A 308 -21.95 2.58 -11.50
N TRP A 309 -22.17 1.26 -11.48
CA TRP A 309 -23.41 0.61 -11.94
C TRP A 309 -23.75 -0.61 -11.07
N PHE A 310 -23.66 -1.83 -11.62
CA PHE A 310 -23.89 -3.08 -10.91
C PHE A 310 -22.59 -3.73 -10.42
N LYS A 311 -21.44 -3.39 -11.04
CA LYS A 311 -20.15 -3.97 -10.71
C LYS A 311 -19.48 -3.22 -9.56
N LYS A 312 -19.07 -3.97 -8.53
CA LYS A 312 -18.31 -3.48 -7.39
C LYS A 312 -16.82 -3.53 -7.71
N PHE A 313 -16.10 -2.44 -7.47
CA PHE A 313 -14.65 -2.37 -7.57
C PHE A 313 -14.07 -1.96 -6.22
N ASN A 314 -13.42 -2.91 -5.56
CA ASN A 314 -12.76 -2.69 -4.28
C ASN A 314 -11.49 -1.87 -4.51
N ILE A 315 -11.33 -0.76 -3.79
CA ILE A 315 -10.22 0.20 -3.97
C ILE A 315 -9.28 0.18 -2.77
N ILE A 316 -9.82 0.09 -1.55
CA ILE A 316 -9.04 0.06 -0.31
C ILE A 316 -9.49 -1.14 0.52
N ALA A 317 -8.54 -1.92 1.03
CA ALA A 317 -8.78 -2.97 2.03
C ALA A 317 -8.09 -2.60 3.33
N CYS A 318 -8.70 -2.95 4.46
CA CYS A 318 -8.14 -2.74 5.78
C CYS A 318 -8.21 -4.04 6.59
N GLU A 319 -7.09 -4.40 7.22
CA GLU A 319 -6.94 -5.55 8.09
C GLU A 319 -6.52 -5.07 9.48
N VAL A 320 -7.23 -5.51 10.52
CA VAL A 320 -7.11 -4.97 11.87
C VAL A 320 -6.71 -6.05 12.86
N LYS A 321 -5.54 -5.86 13.44
CA LYS A 321 -4.98 -6.64 14.54
C LYS A 321 -4.84 -5.82 15.81
N PRO A 322 -5.67 -6.10 16.84
CA PRO A 322 -5.43 -5.53 18.16
C PRO A 322 -4.07 -5.97 18.71
N PRO A 323 -3.36 -5.12 19.47
CA PRO A 323 -2.04 -5.43 20.03
C PRO A 323 -1.97 -6.76 20.79
N SER A 324 -3.06 -7.13 21.48
CA SER A 324 -3.17 -8.37 22.27
C SER A 324 -3.19 -9.66 21.43
N LYS A 325 -3.34 -9.54 20.10
CA LYS A 325 -3.50 -10.69 19.20
C LYS A 325 -2.41 -10.81 18.12
N VAL A 326 -1.43 -9.91 18.05
CA VAL A 326 -0.40 -9.89 16.99
C VAL A 326 0.39 -11.22 16.93
N GLY A 327 0.75 -11.67 15.72
CA GLY A 327 1.58 -12.86 15.51
C GLY A 327 0.89 -14.21 15.73
N ARG A 328 -0.44 -14.23 15.84
CA ARG A 328 -1.25 -15.46 15.95
C ARG A 328 -1.87 -15.80 14.60
N GLY A 329 -1.18 -16.57 13.78
CA GLY A 329 -1.67 -17.02 12.47
C GLY A 329 -0.67 -17.92 11.75
N ASP A 330 -1.16 -18.71 10.79
CA ASP A 330 -0.29 -19.48 9.90
C ASP A 330 0.34 -18.60 8.82
N ILE A 331 -0.37 -17.56 8.42
CA ILE A 331 0.04 -16.49 7.51
C ILE A 331 -0.09 -15.17 8.27
N SER A 332 0.79 -14.20 8.02
CA SER A 332 0.64 -12.87 8.60
C SER A 332 -0.48 -12.08 7.91
N ASP A 333 -1.05 -11.13 8.65
CA ASP A 333 -2.06 -10.22 8.15
C ASP A 333 -1.50 -9.32 7.03
N TYR A 334 -0.19 -9.07 7.03
CA TYR A 334 0.53 -8.43 5.92
C TYR A 334 0.46 -9.23 4.61
N VAL A 335 0.73 -10.55 4.65
CA VAL A 335 0.62 -11.41 3.46
C VAL A 335 -0.84 -11.52 3.02
N LYS A 336 -1.76 -11.67 3.98
CA LYS A 336 -3.21 -11.72 3.73
C LYS A 336 -3.66 -10.49 2.93
N LEU A 337 -3.34 -9.31 3.43
CA LEU A 337 -3.67 -8.03 2.79
C LEU A 337 -3.03 -7.91 1.40
N GLY A 338 -1.78 -8.35 1.23
CA GLY A 338 -1.13 -8.31 -0.08
C GLY A 338 -1.83 -9.18 -1.13
N ILE A 339 -2.29 -10.37 -0.74
CA ILE A 339 -3.07 -11.27 -1.61
C ILE A 339 -4.42 -10.64 -1.96
N GLU A 340 -5.13 -10.06 -0.99
CA GLU A 340 -6.40 -9.37 -1.23
C GLU A 340 -6.24 -8.20 -2.19
N MET A 341 -5.21 -7.36 -1.99
CA MET A 341 -4.89 -6.24 -2.88
C MET A 341 -4.60 -6.73 -4.30
N LYS A 342 -3.88 -7.84 -4.46
CA LYS A 342 -3.63 -8.45 -5.77
C LYS A 342 -4.94 -8.80 -6.48
N ASP A 343 -5.88 -9.41 -5.77
CA ASP A 343 -7.19 -9.80 -6.33
C ASP A 343 -8.06 -8.58 -6.66
N MET A 344 -8.05 -7.55 -5.81
CA MET A 344 -8.70 -6.27 -6.09
C MET A 344 -8.15 -5.63 -7.36
N LEU A 345 -6.82 -5.57 -7.49
CA LEU A 345 -6.16 -4.99 -8.65
C LEU A 345 -6.48 -5.77 -9.92
N ASN A 346 -6.42 -7.11 -9.88
CA ASN A 346 -6.81 -7.95 -11.01
C ASN A 346 -8.26 -7.64 -11.46
N GLY A 347 -9.19 -7.51 -10.51
CA GLY A 347 -10.59 -7.17 -10.83
C GLY A 347 -10.78 -5.81 -11.50
N ILE A 348 -9.98 -4.81 -11.13
CA ILE A 348 -9.95 -3.49 -11.77
C ILE A 348 -9.29 -3.58 -13.16
N MET A 349 -8.18 -4.30 -13.27
CA MET A 349 -7.46 -4.50 -14.52
C MET A 349 -8.29 -5.26 -15.56
N ASP A 350 -9.17 -6.17 -15.14
CA ASP A 350 -10.12 -6.87 -16.02
C ASP A 350 -11.11 -5.91 -16.68
N ALA A 351 -11.47 -4.80 -16.01
CA ALA A 351 -12.25 -3.71 -16.61
C ALA A 351 -11.42 -2.83 -17.57
N ARG A 352 -10.13 -3.14 -17.69
CA ARG A 352 -9.09 -2.41 -18.44
C ARG A 352 -8.88 -0.98 -17.98
N VAL A 353 -9.01 -0.75 -16.68
CA VAL A 353 -8.49 0.46 -16.06
C VAL A 353 -6.97 0.36 -16.07
N ALA A 354 -6.33 1.18 -16.92
CA ALA A 354 -4.88 1.26 -16.99
C ALA A 354 -4.34 1.98 -15.74
N SER A 355 -3.18 1.52 -15.27
CA SER A 355 -2.44 2.11 -14.14
C SER A 355 -3.35 2.48 -12.98
N ALA A 356 -4.11 1.47 -12.55
CA ALA A 356 -4.95 1.50 -11.36
C ALA A 356 -4.09 1.24 -10.12
N SER A 357 -4.48 1.85 -9.02
CA SER A 357 -3.89 1.63 -7.71
C SER A 357 -4.96 1.14 -6.75
N VAL A 358 -4.61 0.11 -5.99
CA VAL A 358 -5.38 -0.36 -4.83
C VAL A 358 -4.53 -0.15 -3.59
N LEU A 359 -5.19 0.05 -2.46
CA LEU A 359 -4.54 0.46 -1.22
C LEU A 359 -4.86 -0.54 -0.11
N GLY A 360 -3.87 -0.77 0.74
CA GLY A 360 -4.00 -1.57 1.94
C GLY A 360 -3.84 -0.68 3.17
N ILE A 361 -4.56 -0.99 4.24
CA ILE A 361 -4.36 -0.40 5.56
C ILE A 361 -4.21 -1.56 6.54
N LEU A 362 -3.02 -1.80 7.05
CA LEU A 362 -2.79 -2.83 8.06
C LEU A 362 -2.66 -2.17 9.43
N VAL A 363 -3.48 -2.57 10.40
CA VAL A 363 -3.47 -1.99 11.75
C VAL A 363 -3.01 -3.03 12.77
N GLU A 364 -1.72 -3.06 13.11
CA GLU A 364 -1.15 -3.97 14.14
C GLU A 364 -0.80 -3.22 15.43
N GLY A 365 -1.74 -2.41 15.94
CA GLY A 365 -1.44 -1.38 16.95
C GLY A 365 -0.65 -0.16 16.42
N LYS A 366 -0.14 -0.25 15.19
CA LYS A 366 0.35 0.81 14.30
C LYS A 366 -0.33 0.65 12.95
N MET A 367 -0.57 1.75 12.24
CA MET A 367 -1.12 1.75 10.88
C MET A 367 0.03 1.67 9.87
N VAL A 368 -0.06 0.70 8.96
CA VAL A 368 0.90 0.46 7.87
C VAL A 368 0.18 0.67 6.54
N GLN A 369 0.93 1.31 5.62
CA GLN A 369 0.85 1.20 4.15
C GLN A 369 0.44 2.44 3.32
N LEU A 370 0.89 3.61 3.77
CA LEU A 370 1.63 4.65 2.99
C LEU A 370 2.66 5.31 3.93
N GLY A 371 3.01 4.62 5.02
CA GLY A 371 3.61 5.20 6.21
C GLY A 371 3.47 4.23 7.36
N ASP A 372 4.41 4.27 8.29
CA ASP A 372 4.22 3.72 9.63
C ASP A 372 3.71 4.86 10.52
N PHE A 373 2.44 4.80 10.89
CA PHE A 373 1.82 5.80 11.76
C PHE A 373 1.35 5.15 13.06
N ASP A 374 1.61 5.80 14.18
CA ASP A 374 1.11 5.33 15.47
C ASP A 374 -0.39 5.63 15.61
N LEU A 375 -1.19 4.59 15.88
CA LEU A 375 -2.61 4.76 16.19
C LEU A 375 -2.76 5.42 17.57
N ILE A 376 -3.71 6.35 17.67
CA ILE A 376 -3.95 7.10 18.90
C ILE A 376 -4.86 6.30 19.83
N GLN A 377 -4.29 5.76 20.89
CA GLN A 377 -5.01 4.98 21.90
C GLN A 377 -5.08 5.70 23.25
N LYS A 378 -4.23 6.71 23.45
CA LYS A 378 -4.14 7.52 24.67
C LYS A 378 -4.09 9.00 24.32
N GLN A 379 -4.64 9.84 25.19
CA GLN A 379 -4.62 11.28 25.00
C GLN A 379 -3.18 11.85 24.85
N SER A 380 -2.19 11.25 25.53
CA SER A 380 -0.78 11.65 25.42
C SER A 380 -0.20 11.45 24.01
N GLN A 381 -0.83 10.63 23.18
CA GLN A 381 -0.42 10.30 21.81
C GLN A 381 -1.03 11.25 20.76
N LEU A 382 -1.81 12.25 21.16
CA LEU A 382 -2.44 13.18 20.21
C LEU A 382 -1.43 13.97 19.35
N GLY A 383 -0.15 14.03 19.75
CA GLY A 383 0.91 14.57 18.89
C GLY A 383 1.09 13.80 17.57
N TYR A 384 0.66 12.53 17.49
CA TYR A 384 0.71 11.73 16.27
C TYR A 384 -0.50 11.92 15.34
N PHE A 385 -1.57 12.57 15.83
CA PHE A 385 -2.79 12.80 15.03
C PHE A 385 -2.53 13.45 13.68
N PRO A 386 -1.75 14.53 13.57
CA PRO A 386 -1.60 15.22 12.29
C PRO A 386 -0.92 14.35 11.23
N ALA A 387 0.11 13.58 11.62
CA ALA A 387 0.78 12.64 10.74
C ALA A 387 -0.15 11.50 10.30
N LEU A 388 -0.89 10.89 11.24
CA LEU A 388 -1.87 9.84 10.93
C LEU A 388 -2.98 10.35 9.99
N PHE A 389 -3.52 11.54 10.28
CA PHE A 389 -4.56 12.18 9.50
C PHE A 389 -4.10 12.47 8.07
N THR A 390 -2.95 13.12 7.91
CA THR A 390 -2.40 13.44 6.57
C THR A 390 -2.03 12.18 5.79
N GLY A 391 -1.51 11.15 6.46
CA GLY A 391 -1.27 9.84 5.84
C GLY A 391 -2.55 9.21 5.28
N LEU A 392 -3.65 9.21 6.04
CA LEU A 392 -4.94 8.71 5.55
C LEU A 392 -5.55 9.59 4.45
N MET A 393 -5.36 10.91 4.51
CA MET A 393 -5.77 11.81 3.43
C MET A 393 -4.99 11.54 2.13
N GLN A 394 -3.72 11.16 2.23
CA GLN A 394 -2.93 10.72 1.09
C GLN A 394 -3.49 9.43 0.49
N VAL A 395 -3.85 8.44 1.33
CA VAL A 395 -4.54 7.21 0.89
C VAL A 395 -5.81 7.57 0.12
N ARG A 396 -6.64 8.48 0.65
CA ARG A 396 -7.85 8.95 -0.03
C ARG A 396 -7.54 9.59 -1.38
N SER A 397 -6.55 10.50 -1.47
CA SER A 397 -6.16 11.15 -2.73
C SER A 397 -5.82 10.12 -3.82
N ILE A 398 -5.00 9.11 -3.48
CA ILE A 398 -4.60 8.05 -4.42
C ILE A 398 -5.83 7.22 -4.83
N ALA A 399 -6.70 6.87 -3.88
CA ALA A 399 -7.92 6.10 -4.14
C ALA A 399 -8.83 6.83 -5.14
N MET A 400 -9.01 8.14 -4.97
CA MET A 400 -9.87 8.95 -5.83
C MET A 400 -9.38 8.97 -7.28
N LYS A 401 -8.07 9.01 -7.52
CA LYS A 401 -7.50 8.91 -8.88
C LYS A 401 -7.90 7.61 -9.57
N THR A 402 -7.92 6.49 -8.85
CA THR A 402 -8.37 5.20 -9.39
C THR A 402 -9.88 5.19 -9.61
N ILE A 403 -10.66 5.72 -8.66
CA ILE A 403 -12.12 5.79 -8.75
C ILE A 403 -12.55 6.55 -10.00
N SER A 404 -12.02 7.75 -10.24
CA SER A 404 -12.37 8.55 -11.42
C SER A 404 -12.06 7.83 -12.74
N LYS A 405 -10.95 7.06 -12.79
CA LYS A 405 -10.62 6.23 -13.97
C LYS A 405 -11.62 5.08 -14.15
N VAL A 406 -11.99 4.38 -13.07
CA VAL A 406 -12.99 3.31 -13.09
C VAL A 406 -14.33 3.84 -13.62
N GLU A 407 -14.80 4.95 -13.06
CA GLU A 407 -16.07 5.58 -13.45
C GLU A 407 -16.06 5.99 -14.93
N THR A 408 -14.99 6.64 -15.37
CA THR A 408 -14.83 7.06 -16.78
C THR A 408 -14.93 5.88 -17.74
N ILE A 409 -14.27 4.76 -17.41
CA ILE A 409 -14.23 3.56 -18.26
C ILE A 409 -15.58 2.82 -18.25
N GLU A 410 -16.24 2.76 -17.10
CA GLU A 410 -17.54 2.10 -16.98
C GLU A 410 -18.64 2.90 -17.67
N VAL A 411 -18.64 4.23 -17.59
CA VAL A 411 -19.55 5.11 -18.35
C VAL A 411 -19.34 4.96 -19.86
N ALA A 412 -18.08 4.94 -20.32
CA ALA A 412 -17.75 4.72 -21.73
C ALA A 412 -18.22 3.34 -22.22
N SER A 413 -18.09 2.30 -21.38
CA SER A 413 -18.54 0.94 -21.68
C SER A 413 -20.07 0.85 -21.75
N ALA A 414 -20.78 1.46 -20.79
CA ALA A 414 -22.24 1.52 -20.76
C ALA A 414 -22.83 2.28 -21.97
N SER A 415 -22.10 3.28 -22.48
CA SER A 415 -22.52 4.07 -23.66
C SER A 415 -22.32 3.33 -24.99
N GLY A 416 -21.95 2.04 -24.99
CA GLY A 416 -21.74 1.24 -26.20
C GLY A 416 -20.52 1.66 -27.04
N LYS A 417 -19.68 2.56 -26.55
CA LYS A 417 -18.51 3.10 -27.28
C LYS A 417 -17.33 2.11 -27.33
N ARG A 418 -17.50 0.86 -26.90
CA ARG A 418 -16.43 -0.12 -26.72
C ARG A 418 -16.63 -1.35 -27.60
N LYS A 419 -15.60 -1.75 -28.35
CA LYS A 419 -15.62 -2.95 -29.21
C LYS A 419 -15.67 -4.24 -28.37
N PRO A 420 -16.27 -5.34 -28.91
CA PRO A 420 -16.33 -6.64 -28.24
C PRO A 420 -14.95 -7.25 -27.95
N GLN A 421 -14.90 -8.09 -26.92
CA GLN A 421 -13.66 -8.51 -26.27
C GLN A 421 -13.18 -9.91 -26.67
N VAL A 422 -11.86 -10.07 -26.87
CA VAL A 422 -11.15 -11.35 -26.73
C VAL A 422 -10.78 -11.50 -25.25
N ARG A 423 -11.16 -12.61 -24.62
CA ARG A 423 -10.77 -12.94 -23.24
C ARG A 423 -9.29 -13.34 -23.22
N HIS A 424 -8.50 -12.69 -22.38
CA HIS A 424 -7.18 -13.21 -22.02
C HIS A 424 -7.35 -14.06 -20.76
N ASP A 425 -7.22 -15.38 -20.91
CA ASP A 425 -7.15 -16.32 -19.80
C ASP A 425 -5.77 -16.17 -19.13
N ILE A 426 -5.65 -15.20 -18.23
CA ILE A 426 -4.56 -15.23 -17.26
C ILE A 426 -4.97 -16.30 -16.25
N THR A 427 -4.27 -17.43 -16.22
CA THR A 427 -4.48 -18.50 -15.25
C THR A 427 -4.35 -17.93 -13.82
N ARG A 428 -5.49 -17.82 -13.12
CA ARG A 428 -5.62 -17.22 -11.79
C ARG A 428 -5.36 -18.24 -10.67
N SER A 429 -4.35 -19.09 -10.78
CA SER A 429 -4.02 -19.98 -9.67
C SER A 429 -3.39 -19.15 -8.54
N SER A 430 -4.08 -19.08 -7.41
CA SER A 430 -3.50 -18.58 -6.16
C SER A 430 -2.90 -19.78 -5.43
N PRO A 431 -1.62 -19.70 -5.02
CA PRO A 431 -0.99 -20.76 -4.25
C PRO A 431 -1.83 -21.14 -3.02
N LYS A 432 -1.97 -22.43 -2.75
CA LYS A 432 -2.74 -22.95 -1.61
C LYS A 432 -1.82 -23.39 -0.48
N LEU A 433 -2.10 -22.91 0.72
CA LEU A 433 -1.35 -23.30 1.91
C LEU A 433 -1.71 -24.73 2.32
N LYS A 434 -0.71 -25.60 2.37
CA LYS A 434 -0.78 -26.95 2.93
C LYS A 434 -0.01 -27.02 4.24
N LYS A 435 -0.66 -27.55 5.27
CA LYS A 435 -0.08 -27.75 6.60
C LYS A 435 0.32 -29.21 6.77
N LEU A 436 1.59 -29.43 7.05
CA LEU A 436 2.14 -30.73 7.39
C LEU A 436 2.54 -30.72 8.87
N ARG A 437 2.10 -31.71 9.64
CA ARG A 437 2.64 -31.90 11.00
C ARG A 437 4.12 -32.22 10.88
N LYS A 438 4.96 -31.52 11.66
CA LYS A 438 6.35 -31.93 11.81
C LYS A 438 6.33 -33.33 12.42
N THR A 439 6.73 -34.33 11.65
CA THR A 439 7.03 -35.65 12.20
C THR A 439 8.24 -35.44 13.11
N THR A 440 8.06 -35.66 14.41
CA THR A 440 9.20 -35.82 15.34
C THR A 440 9.99 -37.04 14.85
N SER A 441 10.99 -36.78 14.01
CA SER A 441 12.06 -37.74 13.77
C SER A 441 13.00 -37.65 14.96
N GLU A 442 13.09 -38.74 15.72
CA GLU A 442 14.09 -38.98 16.77
C GLU A 442 15.52 -38.86 16.23
#